data_AF-A0A453D917-F1
#
_entry.id   AF-A0A453D917-F1
#
_cell.length_a   1.000
_cell.length_b   1.000
_cell.length_c   1.000
_cell.angle_alpha   90.00
_cell.angle_beta   90.00
_cell.angle_gamma   90.00
#
_symmetry.space_group_name_H-M   'P 1'
#
loop_
_entity.id
_entity.type
_entity.pdbx_description
1 polymer ?
#
loop_
_entity_poly.entity_id
_entity_poly.type
_entity_poly.pdbx_seq_one_letter_code
_entity_poly.pdbx_strand_id
1 'polypeptide(L)'
;LQVPDEAIAMLTDMGYDARASKRALKMTGYDIQSSVDLLCEEREKKIRRREQDIETQREIMEQRRYGKTPMNKAVDMQKLKGLTTIGFEKYLAAEALRINENDAEKALDLLTNPELNCALQSKIQSRRKRPLHVLGAGPLGAGAAAPLAAAAAGNAPPQIPDLNAAEGDNQEQLANNEEEAANNEAEALPNDAEAGANEEAVNQDQDMGDEAEEEDLIEEEAGASHAQGPVRDVAMENELANELTGDALDDYDIDVANEGQAIAEYLSLLESAAAAASSS
;
A
#
# COMPACT_ATOMS: atom_id res chain seq x y z
N LEU A 1 -19.12 -22.81 30.73
CA LEU A 1 -19.42 -21.54 31.45
C LEU A 1 -20.15 -20.63 30.46
N GLN A 2 -21.45 -20.43 30.66
CA GLN A 2 -22.27 -19.56 29.79
C GLN A 2 -22.00 -18.10 30.16
N VAL A 3 -22.00 -17.22 29.15
CA VAL A 3 -21.78 -15.78 29.32
C VAL A 3 -23.14 -15.14 29.61
N PRO A 4 -23.27 -14.23 30.59
CA PRO A 4 -24.55 -13.57 30.85
C PRO A 4 -24.97 -12.71 29.66
N ASP A 5 -26.17 -12.97 29.15
CA ASP A 5 -26.72 -12.27 27.97
C ASP A 5 -27.02 -10.79 28.26
N GLU A 6 -27.31 -10.43 29.51
CA GLU A 6 -27.48 -9.04 29.95
C GLU A 6 -26.20 -8.21 29.74
N ALA A 7 -25.04 -8.77 30.10
CA ALA A 7 -23.75 -8.09 29.93
C ALA A 7 -23.38 -7.97 28.44
N ILE A 8 -23.75 -8.96 27.62
CA ILE A 8 -23.57 -8.89 26.17
C ILE A 8 -24.46 -7.79 25.59
N ALA A 9 -25.75 -7.75 25.98
CA ALA A 9 -26.71 -6.76 25.51
C ALA A 9 -26.25 -5.34 25.83
N MET A 10 -25.72 -5.11 27.04
CA MET A 10 -25.18 -3.81 27.45
C MET A 10 -23.99 -3.38 26.57
N LEU A 11 -23.03 -4.27 26.32
CA LEU A 11 -21.89 -3.95 25.44
C LEU A 11 -22.32 -3.76 23.98
N THR A 12 -23.32 -4.49 23.50
CA THR A 12 -23.85 -4.29 22.15
C THR A 12 -24.61 -2.98 22.01
N ASP A 13 -25.32 -2.54 23.04
CA ASP A 13 -26.00 -1.24 23.08
C ASP A 13 -25.00 -0.07 23.08
N MET A 14 -23.83 -0.26 23.71
CA MET A 14 -22.69 0.66 23.60
C MET A 14 -22.02 0.66 22.21
N GLY A 15 -22.43 -0.23 21.29
CA GLY A 15 -21.92 -0.30 19.93
C GLY A 15 -20.74 -1.25 19.72
N TYR A 16 -20.45 -2.14 20.68
CA TYR A 16 -19.48 -3.22 20.47
C TYR A 16 -20.13 -4.43 19.80
N ASP A 17 -19.39 -5.13 18.95
CA ASP A 17 -19.89 -6.34 18.29
C ASP A 17 -20.20 -7.44 19.33
N ALA A 18 -21.28 -8.20 19.13
CA ALA A 18 -21.73 -9.23 20.08
C ALA A 18 -20.68 -10.33 20.25
N ARG A 19 -19.98 -10.70 19.16
CA ARG A 19 -18.91 -11.70 19.20
C ARG A 19 -17.68 -11.17 19.94
N ALA A 20 -17.32 -9.91 19.74
CA ALA A 20 -16.24 -9.26 20.47
C ALA A 20 -16.55 -9.11 21.97
N SER A 21 -17.79 -8.71 22.29
CA SER A 21 -18.30 -8.55 23.65
C SER A 21 -18.29 -9.88 24.42
N LYS A 22 -18.80 -10.96 23.79
CA LYS A 22 -18.76 -12.31 24.37
C LYS A 22 -17.33 -12.79 24.60
N ARG A 23 -16.40 -12.48 23.70
CA ARG A 23 -14.97 -12.81 23.87
C ARG A 23 -14.34 -12.01 25.01
N ALA A 24 -14.57 -10.69 25.08
CA ALA A 24 -14.02 -9.83 26.12
C ALA A 24 -14.52 -10.27 27.51
N LEU A 25 -15.82 -10.48 27.67
CA LEU A 25 -16.44 -10.96 28.92
C LEU A 25 -15.87 -12.31 29.37
N LYS A 26 -15.55 -13.22 28.44
CA LYS A 26 -14.89 -14.50 28.78
C LYS A 26 -13.48 -14.29 29.31
N MET A 27 -12.74 -13.31 28.79
CA MET A 27 -11.35 -13.05 29.17
C MET A 27 -11.25 -12.30 30.51
N THR A 28 -12.26 -11.49 30.84
CA THR A 28 -12.30 -10.63 32.05
C THR A 28 -13.07 -11.25 33.20
N GLY A 29 -13.59 -12.48 33.05
CA GLY A 29 -14.36 -13.16 34.09
C GLY A 29 -15.75 -12.56 34.30
N TYR A 30 -16.37 -12.05 33.23
CA TYR A 30 -17.72 -11.46 33.19
C TYR A 30 -17.87 -10.10 33.87
N ASP A 31 -16.77 -9.40 34.12
CA ASP A 31 -16.81 -8.00 34.53
C ASP A 31 -17.00 -7.09 33.31
N ILE A 32 -18.08 -6.28 33.34
CA ILE A 32 -18.43 -5.37 32.24
C ILE A 32 -17.37 -4.27 32.11
N GLN A 33 -16.90 -3.71 33.23
CA GLN A 33 -15.95 -2.59 33.21
C GLN A 33 -14.61 -3.01 32.59
N SER A 34 -14.02 -4.08 33.12
CA SER A 34 -12.80 -4.67 32.53
C SER A 34 -12.98 -5.08 31.07
N SER A 35 -14.19 -5.51 30.67
CA SER A 35 -14.49 -5.87 29.27
C SER A 35 -14.52 -4.65 28.35
N VAL A 36 -15.08 -3.54 28.80
CA VAL A 36 -15.07 -2.27 28.06
C VAL A 36 -13.63 -1.80 27.89
N ASP A 37 -12.82 -1.83 28.95
CA ASP A 37 -11.41 -1.41 28.90
C ASP A 37 -10.62 -2.24 27.87
N LEU A 38 -10.78 -3.57 27.88
CA LEU A 38 -10.15 -4.46 26.91
C LEU A 38 -10.61 -4.16 25.47
N LEU A 39 -11.90 -3.94 25.26
CA LEU A 39 -12.46 -3.64 23.93
C LEU A 39 -11.99 -2.27 23.40
N CYS A 40 -11.91 -1.27 24.28
CA CYS A 40 -11.34 0.03 23.97
C CYS A 40 -9.87 -0.09 23.56
N GLU A 41 -9.06 -0.79 24.35
CA GLU A 41 -7.64 -1.01 24.04
C GLU A 41 -7.46 -1.80 22.73
N GLU A 42 -8.25 -2.85 22.49
CA GLU A 42 -8.19 -3.63 21.26
C GLU A 42 -8.55 -2.78 20.04
N ARG A 43 -9.57 -1.92 20.15
CA ARG A 43 -9.97 -1.00 19.08
C ARG A 43 -8.88 0.04 18.80
N GLU A 44 -8.34 0.67 19.83
CA GLU A 44 -7.27 1.66 19.70
C GLU A 44 -6.02 1.03 19.07
N LYS A 45 -5.62 -0.16 19.55
CA LYS A 45 -4.48 -0.88 18.99
C LYS A 45 -4.69 -1.26 17.52
N LYS A 46 -5.90 -1.64 17.13
CA LYS A 46 -6.26 -1.89 15.71
C LYS A 46 -6.20 -0.62 14.87
N ILE A 47 -6.74 0.50 15.37
CA ILE A 47 -6.69 1.80 14.68
C ILE A 47 -5.24 2.21 14.48
N ARG A 48 -4.42 2.19 15.54
CA ARG A 48 -3.00 2.55 15.49
C ARG A 48 -2.21 1.69 14.50
N ARG A 49 -2.44 0.37 14.48
CA ARG A 49 -1.81 -0.53 13.49
C ARG A 49 -2.21 -0.15 12.07
N ARG A 50 -3.52 0.02 11.80
CA ARG A 50 -4.00 0.44 10.48
C ARG A 50 -3.43 1.79 10.04
N GLU A 51 -3.33 2.75 10.94
CA GLU A 51 -2.74 4.06 10.64
C GLU A 51 -1.25 3.94 10.30
N GLN A 52 -0.50 3.12 11.04
CA GLN A 52 0.90 2.81 10.74
C GLN A 52 1.04 2.09 9.40
N ASP A 53 0.18 1.13 9.10
CA ASP A 53 0.17 0.40 7.83
C ASP A 53 -0.15 1.34 6.67
N ILE A 54 -1.12 2.25 6.83
CA ILE A 54 -1.45 3.27 5.83
C ILE A 54 -0.26 4.22 5.61
N GLU A 55 0.42 4.66 6.66
CA GLU A 55 1.55 5.59 6.54
C GLU A 55 2.76 4.92 5.89
N THR A 56 3.08 3.69 6.28
CA THR A 56 4.15 2.91 5.66
C THR A 56 3.84 2.59 4.20
N GLN A 57 2.60 2.21 3.88
CA GLN A 57 2.17 2.01 2.49
C GLN A 57 2.26 3.30 1.68
N ARG A 58 1.89 4.45 2.23
CA ARG A 58 2.06 5.76 1.57
C ARG A 58 3.53 6.04 1.28
N GLU A 59 4.41 5.82 2.25
CA GLU A 59 5.84 6.01 2.06
C GLU A 59 6.41 5.07 0.98
N ILE A 60 6.03 3.78 1.00
CA ILE A 60 6.42 2.80 -0.03
C ILE A 60 5.92 3.22 -1.41
N MET A 61 4.66 3.68 -1.53
CA MET A 61 4.11 4.19 -2.78
C MET A 61 4.85 5.44 -3.26
N GLU A 62 5.24 6.34 -2.35
CA GLU A 62 6.01 7.53 -2.69
C GLU A 62 7.42 7.18 -3.17
N GLN A 63 8.11 6.26 -2.48
CA GLN A 63 9.40 5.73 -2.93
C GLN A 63 9.31 5.09 -4.31
N ARG A 64 8.25 4.30 -4.57
CA ARG A 64 7.98 3.69 -5.89
C ARG A 64 7.78 4.74 -6.99
N ARG A 65 7.19 5.90 -6.66
CA ARG A 65 6.98 7.01 -7.61
C ARG A 65 8.29 7.59 -8.14
N TYR A 66 9.30 7.72 -7.28
CA TYR A 66 10.62 8.23 -7.65
C TYR A 66 11.53 7.16 -8.26
N GLY A 67 11.26 5.88 -7.97
CA GLY A 67 11.95 4.73 -8.54
C GLY A 67 13.16 4.29 -7.72
N LYS A 68 13.99 3.43 -8.34
CA LYS A 68 15.16 2.83 -7.69
C LYS A 68 16.46 3.43 -8.18
N THR A 69 17.47 3.46 -7.32
CA THR A 69 18.85 3.82 -7.67
C THR A 69 19.51 2.72 -8.52
N PRO A 70 20.65 2.98 -9.18
CA PRO A 70 21.41 1.96 -9.91
C PRO A 70 21.73 0.71 -9.06
N MET A 71 21.87 0.88 -7.75
CA MET A 71 22.10 -0.19 -6.77
C MET A 71 20.82 -0.87 -6.27
N ASN A 72 19.69 -0.70 -6.97
CA ASN A 72 18.37 -1.24 -6.62
C ASN A 72 17.81 -0.80 -5.26
N LYS A 73 18.37 0.24 -4.63
CA LYS A 73 17.84 0.83 -3.39
C LYS A 73 16.71 1.79 -3.72
N ALA A 74 15.69 1.85 -2.86
CA ALA A 74 14.65 2.88 -2.95
C ALA A 74 15.25 4.26 -2.63
N VAL A 75 14.67 5.33 -3.18
CA VAL A 75 15.09 6.70 -2.84
C VAL A 75 14.82 6.96 -1.35
N ASP A 76 15.84 7.40 -0.63
CA ASP A 76 15.77 7.65 0.82
C ASP A 76 14.89 8.88 1.12
N MET A 77 13.77 8.64 1.82
CA MET A 77 12.76 9.66 2.11
C MET A 77 13.25 10.73 3.08
N GLN A 78 14.16 10.39 4.01
CA GLN A 78 14.69 11.35 4.97
C GLN A 78 15.61 12.35 4.28
N LYS A 79 16.48 11.87 3.39
CA LYS A 79 17.36 12.73 2.58
C LYS A 79 16.58 13.58 1.60
N LEU A 80 15.52 13.01 1.01
CA LEU A 80 14.61 13.75 0.13
C LEU A 80 13.89 14.88 0.88
N LYS A 81 13.36 14.60 2.08
CA LYS A 81 12.76 15.61 2.95
C LYS A 81 13.77 16.70 3.29
N GLY A 82 15.02 16.35 3.61
CA GLY A 82 16.11 17.31 3.86
C GLY A 82 16.33 18.27 2.69
N LEU A 83 16.47 17.74 1.46
CA LEU A 83 16.62 18.56 0.25
C LEU A 83 15.38 19.41 -0.06
N THR A 84 14.18 18.89 0.24
CA THR A 84 12.93 19.63 0.07
C THR A 84 12.84 20.80 1.05
N THR A 85 13.27 20.62 2.30
CA THR A 85 13.32 21.68 3.32
C THR A 85 14.29 22.81 2.93
N ILE A 86 15.38 22.49 2.23
CA ILE A 86 16.31 23.49 1.68
C ILE A 86 15.66 24.32 0.56
N GLY A 87 14.58 23.82 -0.05
CA GLY A 87 13.80 24.52 -1.08
C GLY A 87 13.90 23.90 -2.48
N PHE A 88 14.55 22.73 -2.62
CA PHE A 88 14.59 22.03 -3.90
C PHE A 88 13.27 21.30 -4.19
N GLU A 89 12.88 21.25 -5.47
CA GLU A 89 11.68 20.52 -5.89
C GLU A 89 11.82 19.01 -5.63
N LYS A 90 10.78 18.38 -5.06
CA LYS A 90 10.78 16.95 -4.69
C LYS A 90 11.24 16.03 -5.83
N TYR A 91 10.73 16.21 -7.04
CA TYR A 91 11.09 15.36 -8.18
C TYR A 91 12.55 15.53 -8.62
N LEU A 92 13.03 16.78 -8.61
CA LEU A 92 14.40 17.08 -9.00
C LEU A 92 15.38 16.53 -7.95
N ALA A 93 15.08 16.74 -6.67
CA ALA A 93 15.85 16.20 -5.55
C ALA A 93 15.86 14.66 -5.55
N ALA A 94 14.72 14.04 -5.81
CA ALA A 94 14.63 12.57 -5.88
C ALA A 94 15.45 12.00 -7.05
N GLU A 95 15.47 12.66 -8.21
CA GLU A 95 16.31 12.25 -9.34
C GLU A 95 17.81 12.44 -9.07
N ALA A 96 18.20 13.53 -8.39
CA ALA A 96 19.59 13.73 -7.96
C ALA A 96 20.03 12.64 -6.96
N LEU A 97 19.19 12.31 -5.97
CA LEU A 97 19.43 11.20 -5.03
C LEU A 97 19.49 9.85 -5.76
N ARG A 98 18.64 9.65 -6.77
CA ARG A 98 18.60 8.42 -7.54
C ARG A 98 19.89 8.18 -8.32
N ILE A 99 20.44 9.23 -8.94
CA ILE A 99 21.69 9.16 -9.70
C ILE A 99 22.88 8.92 -8.77
N ASN A 100 22.88 9.54 -7.60
CA ASN A 100 23.99 9.50 -6.63
C ASN A 100 23.78 8.47 -5.50
N GLU A 101 22.98 7.42 -5.73
CA GLU A 101 22.82 6.29 -4.79
C GLU A 101 22.39 6.65 -3.36
N ASN A 102 21.53 7.66 -3.21
CA ASN A 102 21.11 8.24 -1.92
C ASN A 102 22.24 8.92 -1.14
N ASP A 103 23.29 9.41 -1.79
CA ASP A 103 24.25 10.32 -1.18
C ASP A 103 23.71 11.76 -1.21
N ALA A 104 23.42 12.32 -0.03
CA ALA A 104 22.80 13.64 0.07
C ALA A 104 23.75 14.78 -0.31
N GLU A 105 25.06 14.64 -0.01
CA GLU A 105 26.06 15.67 -0.30
C GLU A 105 26.29 15.77 -1.80
N LYS A 106 26.55 14.64 -2.46
CA LYS A 106 26.71 14.61 -3.93
C LYS A 106 25.44 15.03 -4.66
N ALA A 107 24.26 14.67 -4.13
CA ALA A 107 22.99 15.14 -4.69
C ALA A 107 22.85 16.66 -4.56
N LEU A 108 23.20 17.24 -3.41
CA LEU A 108 23.18 18.68 -3.21
C LEU A 108 24.19 19.40 -4.11
N ASP A 109 25.40 18.85 -4.28
CA ASP A 109 26.38 19.38 -5.23
C ASP A 109 25.82 19.39 -6.66
N LEU A 110 25.19 18.29 -7.09
CA LEU A 110 24.56 18.19 -8.41
C LEU A 110 23.43 19.21 -8.59
N LEU A 111 22.65 19.47 -7.54
CA LEU A 111 21.55 20.45 -7.55
C LEU A 111 22.04 21.89 -7.51
N THR A 112 23.16 22.15 -6.85
CA THR A 112 23.72 23.50 -6.68
C THR A 112 24.51 23.94 -7.91
N ASN A 113 25.09 22.99 -8.65
CA ASN A 113 25.84 23.28 -9.88
C ASN A 113 24.89 23.54 -11.07
N PRO A 114 24.91 24.73 -11.69
CA PRO A 114 23.93 25.11 -12.71
C PRO A 114 24.03 24.27 -13.99
N GLU A 115 25.24 23.87 -14.40
CA GLU A 115 25.45 23.02 -15.58
C GLU A 115 24.88 21.61 -15.37
N LEU A 116 25.19 21.00 -14.21
CA LEU A 116 24.71 19.68 -13.85
C LEU A 116 23.19 19.67 -13.63
N ASN A 117 22.65 20.73 -13.03
CA ASN A 117 21.23 20.90 -12.82
C ASN A 117 20.48 21.05 -14.17
N CYS A 118 20.99 21.84 -15.11
CA CYS A 118 20.43 21.92 -16.47
C CYS A 118 20.41 20.55 -17.18
N ALA A 119 21.50 19.80 -17.09
CA ALA A 119 21.57 18.45 -17.66
C ALA A 119 20.56 17.49 -17.00
N LEU A 120 20.41 17.56 -15.68
CA LEU A 120 19.43 16.79 -14.92
C LEU A 120 18.00 17.12 -15.36
N GLN A 121 17.64 18.40 -15.39
CA GLN A 121 16.30 18.84 -15.80
C GLN A 121 15.99 18.43 -17.24
N SER A 122 16.96 18.56 -18.15
CA SER A 122 16.81 18.09 -19.54
C SER A 122 16.54 16.59 -19.61
N LYS A 123 17.27 15.79 -18.80
CA LYS A 123 17.06 14.34 -18.70
C LYS A 123 15.67 14.01 -18.17
N ILE A 124 15.19 14.71 -17.14
CA ILE A 124 13.84 14.55 -16.57
C ILE A 124 12.78 14.88 -17.62
N GLN A 125 12.90 16.03 -18.29
CA GLN A 125 11.94 16.45 -19.31
C GLN A 125 11.90 15.48 -20.50
N SER A 126 13.05 14.97 -20.93
CA SER A 126 13.11 13.99 -22.04
C SER A 126 12.43 12.66 -21.68
N ARG A 127 12.46 12.25 -20.41
CA ARG A 127 11.75 11.05 -19.93
C ARG A 127 10.26 11.29 -19.76
N ARG A 128 9.84 12.50 -19.35
CA ARG A 128 8.43 12.90 -19.30
C ARG A 128 7.79 12.99 -20.69
N LYS A 129 8.57 13.41 -21.71
CA LYS A 129 8.12 13.55 -23.11
C LYS A 129 8.09 12.23 -23.89
N ARG A 130 8.75 11.18 -23.40
CA ARG A 130 8.57 9.82 -23.95
C ARG A 130 7.39 9.19 -23.22
N PRO A 131 6.17 9.19 -23.79
CA PRO A 131 5.11 8.36 -23.23
C PRO A 131 5.63 6.93 -23.21
N LEU A 132 5.34 6.22 -22.12
CA LEU A 132 5.63 4.80 -21.96
C LEU A 132 5.12 4.04 -23.21
N HIS A 133 6.02 3.74 -24.13
CA HIS A 133 5.78 2.70 -25.11
C HIS A 133 5.71 1.41 -24.30
N VAL A 134 4.48 0.94 -24.12
CA VAL A 134 4.12 -0.39 -23.64
C VAL A 134 5.17 -1.39 -24.13
N LEU A 135 6.04 -1.83 -23.23
CA LEU A 135 6.84 -3.04 -23.42
C LEU A 135 5.88 -4.20 -23.16
N GLY A 136 5.16 -4.61 -24.21
CA GLY A 136 4.20 -5.71 -24.11
C GLY A 136 3.11 -5.76 -25.18
N ALA A 137 3.43 -5.56 -26.45
CA ALA A 137 2.57 -6.00 -27.55
C ALA A 137 3.45 -6.32 -28.76
N GLY A 138 3.71 -7.61 -28.99
CA GLY A 138 4.42 -8.07 -30.17
C GLY A 138 3.66 -7.70 -31.46
N PRO A 139 4.36 -7.44 -32.58
CA PRO A 139 3.70 -7.21 -33.84
C PRO A 139 3.25 -8.56 -34.41
N LEU A 140 2.01 -8.93 -34.15
CA LEU A 140 1.30 -9.92 -34.97
C LEU A 140 0.51 -9.14 -36.02
N GLY A 141 0.94 -9.33 -37.27
CA GLY A 141 0.64 -8.45 -38.39
C GLY A 141 -0.80 -8.48 -38.87
N ALA A 142 -1.13 -7.41 -39.58
CA ALA A 142 -2.08 -7.44 -40.67
C ALA A 142 -1.78 -6.28 -41.62
N GLY A 143 -1.59 -6.62 -42.90
CA GLY A 143 -2.07 -5.78 -44.00
C GLY A 143 -1.15 -4.67 -44.50
N ALA A 144 -0.28 -5.07 -45.42
CA ALA A 144 0.28 -4.28 -46.52
C ALA A 144 -0.46 -2.98 -46.92
N ALA A 145 0.31 -1.89 -47.07
CA ALA A 145 0.19 -0.97 -48.21
C ALA A 145 1.44 -0.07 -48.29
N ALA A 146 2.47 -0.52 -49.00
CA ALA A 146 3.47 0.37 -49.54
C ALA A 146 2.91 1.08 -50.78
N PRO A 147 3.13 2.39 -50.99
CA PRO A 147 3.22 2.92 -52.34
C PRO A 147 4.69 2.93 -52.74
N LEU A 148 5.04 1.94 -53.55
CA LEU A 148 6.25 1.92 -54.35
C LEU A 148 6.22 3.12 -55.31
N ALA A 149 7.36 3.80 -55.40
CA ALA A 149 7.64 4.86 -56.34
C ALA A 149 7.31 4.47 -57.79
N ALA A 150 6.60 5.36 -58.48
CA ALA A 150 6.53 5.39 -59.94
C ALA A 150 7.22 6.67 -60.42
N ALA A 151 8.33 6.46 -61.14
CA ALA A 151 9.11 7.49 -61.80
C ALA A 151 8.34 8.10 -62.97
N ALA A 152 8.36 9.42 -63.08
CA ALA A 152 8.17 10.14 -64.33
C ALA A 152 9.22 11.25 -64.42
N ALA A 153 10.08 11.11 -65.42
CA ALA A 153 11.21 11.97 -65.73
C ALA A 153 10.77 13.38 -66.17
N GLY A 154 11.57 14.41 -65.84
CA GLY A 154 11.37 15.74 -66.41
C GLY A 154 12.18 16.88 -65.77
N ASN A 155 13.50 16.86 -66.00
CA ASN A 155 14.34 18.02 -66.35
C ASN A 155 14.41 19.30 -65.46
N ALA A 156 15.65 19.70 -65.14
CA ALA A 156 16.20 21.05 -64.86
C ALA A 156 16.60 21.43 -63.40
N PRO A 157 17.67 22.26 -63.21
CA PRO A 157 18.58 22.22 -62.06
C PRO A 157 18.45 23.48 -61.11
N PRO A 158 19.32 23.68 -60.09
CA PRO A 158 19.01 24.33 -58.82
C PRO A 158 19.23 25.86 -58.83
N GLN A 159 18.58 26.58 -57.92
CA GLN A 159 18.82 28.00 -57.65
C GLN A 159 18.87 28.26 -56.14
N ILE A 160 20.04 28.70 -55.68
CA ILE A 160 20.27 29.49 -54.46
C ILE A 160 20.12 30.96 -54.89
N PRO A 161 19.51 31.85 -54.10
CA PRO A 161 20.33 32.90 -53.46
C PRO A 161 19.82 33.22 -52.03
N ASP A 162 20.67 33.38 -51.03
CA ASP A 162 21.69 34.41 -50.79
C ASP A 162 21.12 35.75 -50.25
N LEU A 163 21.97 36.37 -49.46
CA LEU A 163 21.77 37.31 -48.36
C LEU A 163 21.25 38.71 -48.71
N ASN A 164 20.84 39.40 -47.63
CA ASN A 164 21.03 40.83 -47.31
C ASN A 164 19.92 41.87 -47.54
N ALA A 165 19.73 42.62 -46.44
CA ALA A 165 19.59 44.08 -46.31
C ALA A 165 18.20 44.73 -46.38
N ALA A 166 17.77 45.25 -45.21
CA ALA A 166 17.29 46.61 -44.94
C ALA A 166 16.73 46.62 -43.50
N GLU A 167 17.48 46.99 -42.46
CA GLU A 167 17.71 48.37 -41.95
C GLU A 167 16.43 49.21 -41.80
N GLY A 168 16.22 49.73 -40.58
CA GLY A 168 15.68 51.08 -40.40
C GLY A 168 14.43 51.24 -39.52
N ASP A 169 14.67 51.44 -38.22
CA ASP A 169 14.06 52.48 -37.36
C ASP A 169 12.54 52.49 -37.06
N ASN A 170 12.18 52.31 -35.77
CA ASN A 170 11.87 53.44 -34.86
C ASN A 170 11.31 52.99 -33.49
N GLN A 171 12.12 53.25 -32.45
CA GLN A 171 11.82 53.82 -31.12
C GLN A 171 10.66 53.35 -30.21
N GLU A 172 11.09 52.77 -29.08
CA GLU A 172 10.80 53.13 -27.67
C GLU A 172 9.45 53.73 -27.26
N GLN A 173 8.76 53.04 -26.34
CA GLN A 173 8.15 53.70 -25.18
C GLN A 173 8.11 52.77 -23.95
N LEU A 174 8.92 53.13 -22.96
CA LEU A 174 8.83 52.70 -21.57
C LEU A 174 7.75 53.53 -20.85
N ALA A 175 6.92 52.88 -20.02
CA ALA A 175 6.38 53.48 -18.81
C ALA A 175 5.92 52.38 -17.83
N ASN A 176 6.51 52.45 -16.63
CA ASN A 176 6.25 51.64 -15.44
C ASN A 176 5.04 52.17 -14.64
N ASN A 177 4.71 51.39 -13.61
CA ASN A 177 3.93 51.64 -12.37
C ASN A 177 2.58 50.90 -12.36
N GLU A 178 2.42 49.79 -11.64
CA GLU A 178 2.43 49.54 -10.17
C GLU A 178 1.06 49.79 -9.49
N GLU A 179 0.61 48.72 -8.82
CA GLU A 179 -0.25 48.60 -7.62
C GLU A 179 -1.69 49.13 -7.62
N GLU A 180 -2.66 48.23 -7.38
CA GLU A 180 -3.45 48.28 -6.13
C GLU A 180 -4.26 46.99 -5.88
N ALA A 181 -4.27 46.58 -4.61
CA ALA A 181 -5.03 45.48 -4.04
C ALA A 181 -6.44 45.94 -3.61
N ALA A 182 -7.46 45.09 -3.74
CA ALA A 182 -8.65 45.13 -2.86
C ALA A 182 -9.51 43.85 -2.99
N ASN A 183 -9.48 43.04 -1.93
CA ASN A 183 -10.61 42.52 -1.16
C ASN A 183 -11.97 42.30 -1.86
N ASN A 184 -12.50 41.07 -1.74
CA ASN A 184 -13.89 40.87 -1.31
C ASN A 184 -14.12 39.46 -0.75
N GLU A 185 -14.25 39.42 0.58
CA GLU A 185 -14.96 38.39 1.33
C GLU A 185 -16.47 38.65 1.20
N ALA A 186 -17.27 37.59 1.03
CA ALA A 186 -18.71 37.66 1.25
C ALA A 186 -19.24 36.30 1.75
N GLU A 187 -19.32 36.23 3.07
CA GLU A 187 -20.19 35.37 3.88
C GLU A 187 -21.66 35.43 3.43
N ALA A 188 -22.32 34.28 3.32
CA ALA A 188 -23.78 34.17 3.43
C ALA A 188 -24.24 32.72 3.71
N LEU A 189 -24.58 32.45 4.96
CA LEU A 189 -25.58 31.47 5.43
C LEU A 189 -26.57 32.24 6.33
N PRO A 190 -27.73 31.70 6.79
CA PRO A 190 -28.46 30.49 6.41
C PRO A 190 -29.96 30.80 6.11
N ASN A 191 -30.78 29.80 5.82
CA ASN A 191 -32.22 29.87 6.15
C ASN A 191 -32.81 28.49 6.44
N ASP A 192 -33.39 28.41 7.63
CA ASP A 192 -34.18 27.32 8.19
C ASP A 192 -35.52 27.10 7.47
N ALA A 193 -35.99 25.86 7.45
CA ALA A 193 -37.41 25.53 7.44
C ALA A 193 -37.63 24.15 8.10
N GLU A 194 -38.20 24.18 9.30
CA GLU A 194 -38.83 23.05 10.00
C GLU A 194 -40.07 22.51 9.26
N ALA A 195 -40.30 21.20 9.40
CA ALA A 195 -41.58 20.51 9.69
C ALA A 195 -41.34 19.02 9.39
N GLY A 196 -41.68 18.01 10.21
CA GLY A 196 -42.63 17.92 11.30
C GLY A 196 -43.33 16.55 11.18
N ALA A 197 -42.88 15.60 12.01
CA ALA A 197 -43.64 14.56 12.72
C ALA A 197 -44.61 13.55 12.03
N ASN A 198 -44.50 12.29 12.52
CA ASN A 198 -45.51 11.23 12.70
C ASN A 198 -45.88 10.34 11.48
N GLU A 199 -46.15 9.04 11.58
CA GLU A 199 -46.33 8.09 12.70
C GLU A 199 -46.31 6.65 12.14
N GLU A 200 -45.98 5.70 13.02
CA GLU A 200 -46.44 4.29 13.15
C GLU A 200 -46.94 3.48 11.94
N ALA A 201 -46.32 2.30 11.75
CA ALA A 201 -47.02 1.10 11.32
C ALA A 201 -46.46 -0.12 12.06
N VAL A 202 -47.10 -0.43 13.19
CA VAL A 202 -47.06 -1.72 13.89
C VAL A 202 -47.91 -2.72 13.11
N ASN A 203 -47.39 -3.93 12.92
CA ASN A 203 -48.10 -5.23 12.90
C ASN A 203 -47.05 -6.32 12.54
N GLN A 204 -47.06 -7.56 13.01
CA GLN A 204 -47.57 -8.27 14.18
C GLN A 204 -47.03 -9.70 13.99
N ASP A 205 -46.37 -10.25 15.00
CA ASP A 205 -46.12 -11.66 15.35
C ASP A 205 -46.48 -12.78 14.35
N GLN A 206 -45.51 -13.65 14.05
CA GLN A 206 -45.72 -15.11 14.12
C GLN A 206 -44.52 -15.82 14.75
N ASP A 207 -44.77 -16.22 15.99
CA ASP A 207 -44.12 -17.24 16.81
C ASP A 207 -44.18 -18.63 16.15
N MET A 208 -43.05 -19.34 16.13
CA MET A 208 -42.96 -20.80 16.27
C MET A 208 -41.51 -21.13 16.67
N GLY A 209 -41.30 -21.39 17.96
CA GLY A 209 -40.10 -22.08 18.44
C GLY A 209 -40.08 -23.54 18.00
N ASP A 210 -38.87 -24.07 17.81
CA ASP A 210 -38.55 -25.43 18.23
C ASP A 210 -37.05 -25.53 18.52
N GLU A 211 -36.75 -25.95 19.75
CA GLU A 211 -35.41 -26.29 20.22
C GLU A 211 -35.08 -27.69 19.74
N ALA A 212 -34.03 -27.85 18.95
CA ALA A 212 -33.37 -29.14 18.78
C ALA A 212 -31.86 -28.89 18.65
N GLU A 213 -31.14 -29.21 19.74
CA GLU A 213 -29.73 -29.52 19.69
C GLU A 213 -29.54 -30.80 18.87
N GLU A 214 -28.86 -30.70 17.72
CA GLU A 214 -28.14 -31.82 17.14
C GLU A 214 -26.71 -31.36 16.82
N GLU A 215 -25.78 -31.94 17.58
CA GLU A 215 -24.39 -32.04 17.19
C GLU A 215 -24.27 -32.97 15.97
N ASP A 216 -23.30 -32.62 15.12
CA ASP A 216 -22.42 -33.53 14.37
C ASP A 216 -22.50 -33.53 12.83
N LEU A 217 -21.31 -33.27 12.25
CA LEU A 217 -20.79 -33.69 10.94
C LEU A 217 -21.40 -33.07 9.67
N ILE A 218 -20.76 -31.99 9.18
CA ILE A 218 -20.77 -31.68 7.74
C ILE A 218 -19.35 -31.92 7.22
N GLU A 219 -19.23 -32.96 6.40
CA GLU A 219 -18.12 -33.25 5.50
C GLU A 219 -17.89 -32.03 4.59
N GLU A 220 -16.67 -31.49 4.58
CA GLU A 220 -16.32 -30.35 3.74
C GLU A 220 -16.08 -30.83 2.30
N GLU A 221 -17.18 -30.99 1.56
CA GLU A 221 -17.17 -31.08 0.10
C GLU A 221 -16.93 -29.68 -0.48
N ALA A 222 -15.91 -29.59 -1.34
CA ALA A 222 -15.46 -28.37 -1.98
C ALA A 222 -16.61 -27.66 -2.74
N GLY A 223 -17.11 -26.56 -2.18
CA GLY A 223 -18.20 -25.79 -2.76
C GLY A 223 -18.13 -24.32 -2.39
N ALA A 224 -17.71 -23.50 -3.36
CA ALA A 224 -17.57 -22.05 -3.25
C ALA A 224 -18.80 -21.35 -2.64
N SER A 225 -18.64 -20.78 -1.44
CA SER A 225 -19.44 -19.63 -1.00
C SER A 225 -18.59 -18.73 -0.09
N HIS A 226 -17.94 -17.75 -0.72
CA HIS A 226 -17.22 -16.69 -0.05
C HIS A 226 -18.23 -15.76 0.64
N ALA A 227 -18.68 -16.12 1.83
CA ALA A 227 -19.32 -15.19 2.75
C ALA A 227 -18.26 -14.14 3.11
N GLN A 228 -18.54 -12.88 2.78
CA GLN A 228 -17.67 -11.72 3.05
C GLN A 228 -17.32 -11.66 4.54
N GLY A 229 -16.19 -12.27 4.90
CA GLY A 229 -15.46 -11.97 6.11
C GLY A 229 -14.90 -10.54 6.06
N PRO A 230 -14.36 -10.02 7.17
CA PRO A 230 -13.70 -8.72 7.16
C PRO A 230 -12.70 -8.67 6.01
N VAL A 231 -12.68 -7.57 5.25
CA VAL A 231 -11.79 -7.33 4.10
C VAL A 231 -10.40 -7.89 4.44
N ARG A 232 -10.09 -9.06 3.88
CA ARG A 232 -8.84 -9.76 4.17
C ARG A 232 -7.73 -8.93 3.51
N ASP A 233 -6.71 -8.60 4.27
CA ASP A 233 -5.58 -7.84 3.76
C ASP A 233 -4.75 -8.76 2.85
N VAL A 234 -5.06 -8.72 1.56
CA VAL A 234 -4.42 -9.55 0.52
C VAL A 234 -2.91 -9.27 0.44
N ALA A 235 -2.44 -8.09 0.84
CA ALA A 235 -1.01 -7.79 0.86
C ALA A 235 -0.33 -8.53 2.02
N MET A 236 -0.90 -8.45 3.23
CA MET A 236 -0.40 -9.16 4.41
C MET A 236 -0.52 -10.68 4.27
N GLU A 237 -1.58 -11.17 3.61
CA GLU A 237 -1.75 -12.61 3.32
C GLU A 237 -0.68 -13.13 2.37
N ASN A 238 -0.30 -12.35 1.35
CA ASN A 238 0.80 -12.72 0.46
C ASN A 238 2.16 -12.69 1.18
N GLU A 239 2.36 -11.78 2.14
CA GLU A 239 3.59 -11.77 2.95
C GLU A 239 3.68 -13.03 3.82
N LEU A 240 2.59 -13.39 4.52
CA LEU A 240 2.51 -14.62 5.33
C LEU A 240 2.68 -15.88 4.47
N ALA A 241 2.06 -15.93 3.28
CA ALA A 241 2.16 -17.07 2.37
C ALA A 241 3.56 -17.20 1.74
N ASN A 242 4.25 -16.09 1.48
CA ASN A 242 5.61 -16.12 0.95
C ASN A 242 6.65 -16.45 2.03
N GLU A 243 6.36 -16.20 3.31
CA GLU A 243 7.22 -16.60 4.43
C GLU A 243 7.12 -18.11 4.72
N LEU A 244 5.98 -18.72 4.39
CA LEU A 244 5.78 -20.16 4.44
C LEU A 244 6.42 -20.83 3.22
N THR A 245 7.76 -20.80 3.15
CA THR A 245 8.53 -21.57 2.17
C THR A 245 8.77 -22.98 2.68
N GLY A 246 8.06 -23.96 2.14
CA GLY A 246 8.23 -25.39 2.46
C GLY A 246 6.97 -26.17 2.12
N ASP A 247 7.10 -27.48 1.92
CA ASP A 247 5.91 -28.35 1.97
C ASP A 247 5.53 -28.50 3.45
N ALA A 248 4.29 -28.18 3.80
CA ALA A 248 3.79 -28.35 5.17
C ALA A 248 3.87 -29.81 5.65
N LEU A 249 4.02 -30.76 4.73
CA LEU A 249 4.19 -32.18 5.01
C LEU A 249 5.63 -32.57 5.34
N ASP A 250 6.63 -31.77 4.96
CA ASP A 250 8.04 -32.06 5.24
C ASP A 250 8.34 -32.00 6.75
N ASP A 251 7.65 -31.13 7.50
CA ASP A 251 7.76 -31.04 8.97
C ASP A 251 7.28 -32.31 9.69
N TYR A 252 6.54 -33.17 9.00
CA TYR A 252 6.07 -34.46 9.50
C TYR A 252 6.86 -35.66 8.95
N ASP A 253 7.85 -35.45 8.07
CA ASP A 253 8.73 -36.52 7.58
C ASP A 253 9.81 -36.82 8.63
N ILE A 254 9.39 -37.54 9.66
CA ILE A 254 10.24 -37.97 10.76
C ILE A 254 11.02 -39.22 10.33
N ASP A 255 12.34 -39.11 10.27
CA ASP A 255 13.24 -40.24 10.00
C ASP A 255 13.19 -41.26 11.15
N VAL A 256 12.30 -42.25 11.03
CA VAL A 256 12.11 -43.36 11.99
C VAL A 256 13.43 -44.08 12.32
N ALA A 257 14.39 -44.09 11.39
CA ALA A 257 15.72 -44.65 11.60
C ALA A 257 16.56 -43.87 12.63
N ASN A 258 16.47 -42.54 12.63
CA ASN A 258 17.20 -41.67 13.58
C ASN A 258 16.58 -41.77 14.98
N GLU A 259 15.25 -41.85 15.06
CA GLU A 259 14.56 -42.09 16.33
C GLU A 259 14.91 -43.46 16.92
N GLY A 260 14.99 -44.50 16.09
CA GLY A 260 15.44 -45.82 16.50
C GLY A 260 16.84 -45.81 17.11
N GLN A 261 17.76 -45.01 16.55
CA GLN A 261 19.10 -44.84 17.12
C GLN A 261 19.08 -44.09 18.46
N ALA A 262 18.31 -43.00 18.56
CA ALA A 262 18.18 -42.25 19.81
C ALA A 262 17.60 -43.11 20.96
N ILE A 263 16.62 -43.98 20.65
CA ILE A 263 16.06 -44.94 21.61
C ILE A 263 17.11 -45.96 22.02
N ALA A 264 17.89 -46.50 21.08
CA ALA A 264 18.95 -47.47 21.38
C ALA A 264 20.05 -46.87 22.27
N GLU A 265 20.48 -45.63 22.00
CA GLU A 265 21.43 -44.91 22.84
C GLU A 265 20.88 -44.66 24.25
N TYR A 266 19.62 -44.24 24.35
CA TYR A 266 18.94 -44.05 25.65
C TYR A 266 18.88 -45.35 26.46
N LEU A 267 18.54 -46.47 25.82
CA LEU A 267 18.53 -47.78 26.48
C LEU A 267 19.94 -48.19 26.93
N SER A 268 20.97 -47.92 26.13
CA SER A 268 22.37 -48.17 26.52
C SER A 268 22.80 -47.30 27.71
N LEU A 269 22.35 -46.05 27.79
CA LEU A 269 22.60 -45.16 28.92
C LEU A 269 21.90 -45.64 30.18
N LEU A 270 20.64 -46.08 30.07
CA LEU A 270 19.91 -46.68 31.19
C LEU A 270 20.58 -47.97 31.69
N GLU A 271 21.04 -48.82 30.79
CA GLU A 271 21.72 -50.06 31.16
C GLU A 271 23.09 -49.78 31.81
N SER A 272 23.83 -48.79 31.32
CA SER A 272 25.07 -48.33 31.96
C SER A 272 24.81 -47.71 33.34
N ALA A 273 23.75 -46.92 33.50
CA ALA A 273 23.35 -46.33 34.77
C ALA A 273 22.85 -47.39 35.77
N ALA A 274 22.10 -48.39 35.30
CA ALA A 274 21.66 -49.52 36.11
C ALA A 274 22.83 -50.41 36.54
N ALA A 275 23.79 -50.67 35.64
CA ALA A 275 25.03 -51.39 35.95
C ALA A 275 25.87 -50.62 36.99
N ALA A 276 26.01 -49.31 36.84
CA ALA A 276 26.69 -48.45 37.80
C ALA A 276 26.01 -48.47 39.19
N ALA A 277 24.68 -48.40 39.23
CA ALA A 277 23.89 -48.49 40.46
C ALA A 277 23.95 -49.88 41.13
N SER A 278 24.17 -50.96 40.37
CA SER A 278 24.34 -52.32 40.92
C SER A 278 25.76 -52.61 41.43
N SER A 279 26.73 -51.74 41.10
CA SER A 279 28.14 -51.88 41.48
C SER A 279 28.55 -51.04 42.71
N SER A 280 27.61 -50.31 43.31
CA SER A 280 27.75 -49.62 44.60
C SER A 280 27.08 -50.40 45.73
#